data_AF-A0A087U3J9-F1
#
_entry.id   AF-A0A087U3J9-F1
#
_cell.length_a   1.000
_cell.length_b   1.000
_cell.length_c   1.000
_cell.angle_alpha   90.00
_cell.angle_beta   90.00
_cell.angle_gamma   90.00
#
_symmetry.space_group_name_H-M   'P 1'
#
loop_
_entity.id
_entity.type
_entity.pdbx_description
1 polymer ?
#
loop_
_entity_poly.entity_id
_entity_poly.type
_entity_poly.pdbx_seq_one_letter_code
_entity_poly.pdbx_strand_id
1 'polypeptide(L)'
;MKVFENFFTNIQLPKCKGNGLKVNQRQRKIVGLLSWLKTTNLNDAISTVLCNLKKKKRDYAKSVIEHAVDSYKVPKCNLTFILDDRLADLKSELKLNSKLTRPCGEVLPASFIIRFLCGCYPSFFLNAISLHRTFLPSQVENVNLDSSFACSLYIRQVLYGILLRHDVPSSECENKECLSCVEEYDRRNGSLQKESVEPIFTLRSGTVLPNLYTLKDLSKVQSEKILSEVLGNEVGIFSSVPSEWQLLLGCIKYWLKNSNPGPKEEFIYALAISMLYFSFLTKFSCNDNKNDFDAKQEESDFSSISSTVKLVSDSEIDTAKRNIKKYLQKPVFNNGNPIILHIVHSFSQLQT
;
A
#
# COMPACT_ATOMS: atom_id res chain seq x y z
N MET A 1 26.85 -2.68 -13.26
CA MET A 1 27.36 -2.76 -11.87
C MET A 1 28.83 -3.24 -11.82
N LYS A 2 29.76 -2.67 -12.60
CA LYS A 2 31.20 -3.07 -12.65
C LYS A 2 32.13 -2.19 -11.80
N VAL A 3 31.62 -1.11 -11.21
CA VAL A 3 32.44 -0.10 -10.52
C VAL A 3 33.07 -0.61 -9.22
N PHE A 4 32.35 -1.48 -8.50
CA PHE A 4 32.79 -2.00 -7.21
C PHE A 4 33.46 -3.38 -7.26
N GLU A 5 33.56 -4.02 -8.44
CA GLU A 5 34.22 -5.34 -8.53
C GLU A 5 35.69 -5.24 -8.09
N ASN A 6 36.42 -4.21 -8.54
CA ASN A 6 37.79 -3.95 -8.11
C ASN A 6 37.90 -3.69 -6.59
N PHE A 7 36.89 -3.07 -5.99
CA PHE A 7 36.88 -2.86 -4.54
C PHE A 7 36.72 -4.20 -3.82
N PHE A 8 35.74 -5.03 -4.23
CA PHE A 8 35.50 -6.34 -3.64
C PHE A 8 36.61 -7.37 -3.88
N THR A 9 37.47 -7.18 -4.89
CA THR A 9 38.65 -8.04 -5.09
C THR A 9 39.83 -7.63 -4.23
N ASN A 10 39.95 -6.34 -3.90
CA ASN A 10 41.13 -5.79 -3.23
C ASN A 10 40.97 -5.67 -1.71
N ILE A 11 39.73 -5.60 -1.22
CA ILE A 11 39.46 -5.51 0.22
C ILE A 11 39.40 -6.91 0.84
N GLN A 12 40.17 -7.13 1.91
CA GLN A 12 40.13 -8.36 2.69
C GLN A 12 38.87 -8.39 3.54
N LEU A 13 37.78 -8.92 2.98
CA LEU A 13 36.53 -9.09 3.72
C LEU A 13 36.60 -10.34 4.60
N PRO A 14 36.11 -10.26 5.86
CA PRO A 14 36.02 -11.43 6.71
C PRO A 14 35.16 -12.52 6.07
N LYS A 15 35.66 -13.75 6.06
CA LYS A 15 34.94 -14.91 5.54
C LYS A 15 33.87 -15.33 6.55
N CYS A 16 32.66 -14.82 6.40
CA CYS A 16 31.52 -15.31 7.18
C CYS A 16 31.09 -16.68 6.66
N LYS A 17 31.18 -17.71 7.52
CA LYS A 17 30.58 -19.02 7.24
C LYS A 17 29.07 -18.84 7.26
N GLY A 18 28.38 -19.21 6.17
CA GLY A 18 26.93 -19.28 6.19
C GLY A 18 26.51 -20.36 7.18
N ASN A 19 25.73 -20.00 8.20
CA ASN A 19 25.19 -20.93 9.19
C ASN A 19 24.18 -21.88 8.52
N GLY A 20 24.64 -22.82 7.68
CA GLY A 20 23.80 -23.78 6.96
C GLY A 20 23.06 -23.26 5.72
N LEU A 21 23.08 -21.95 5.45
CA LEU A 21 22.41 -21.35 4.29
C LEU A 21 23.25 -21.49 3.01
N LYS A 22 22.62 -21.89 1.89
CA LYS A 22 23.24 -21.88 0.55
C LYS A 22 23.38 -20.44 0.05
N VAL A 23 24.45 -19.76 0.48
CA VAL A 23 24.73 -18.36 0.12
C VAL A 23 25.54 -18.28 -1.18
N ASN A 24 25.05 -17.56 -2.18
CA ASN A 24 25.77 -17.36 -3.44
C ASN A 24 26.99 -16.41 -3.26
N GLN A 25 27.90 -16.35 -4.24
CA GLN A 25 29.14 -15.57 -4.11
C GLN A 25 28.88 -14.07 -3.89
N ARG A 26 27.84 -13.51 -4.51
CA ARG A 26 27.45 -12.10 -4.35
C ARG A 26 26.97 -11.81 -2.93
N GLN A 27 26.12 -12.67 -2.38
CA GLN A 27 25.63 -12.56 -1.01
C GLN A 27 26.78 -12.71 0.00
N ARG A 28 27.75 -13.60 -0.23
CA ARG A 28 28.96 -13.71 0.62
C ARG A 28 29.76 -12.40 0.66
N LYS A 29 29.92 -11.73 -0.49
CA LYS A 29 30.57 -10.41 -0.56
C LYS A 29 29.81 -9.34 0.24
N ILE A 30 28.47 -9.35 0.16
CA ILE A 30 27.62 -8.42 0.93
C ILE A 30 27.76 -8.66 2.43
N VAL A 31 27.67 -9.91 2.89
CA VAL A 31 27.80 -10.24 4.32
C VAL A 31 29.19 -9.86 4.85
N GLY A 32 30.26 -10.17 4.10
CA GLY A 32 31.61 -9.76 4.45
C GLY A 32 31.76 -8.24 4.54
N LEU A 33 31.16 -7.50 3.60
CA LEU A 33 31.15 -6.04 3.62
C LEU A 33 30.46 -5.48 4.86
N LEU A 34 29.27 -6.00 5.21
CA LEU A 34 28.53 -5.56 6.39
C LEU A 34 29.29 -5.88 7.68
N SER A 35 29.93 -7.04 7.76
CA SER A 35 30.76 -7.41 8.91
C SER A 35 31.99 -6.52 9.05
N TRP A 36 32.62 -6.11 7.94
CA TRP A 36 33.73 -5.17 7.96
C TRP A 36 33.27 -3.77 8.40
N LEU A 37 32.19 -3.26 7.80
CA LEU A 37 31.62 -1.95 8.13
C LEU A 37 31.21 -1.84 9.62
N LYS A 38 30.78 -2.95 10.24
CA LYS A 38 30.47 -3.00 11.68
C LYS A 38 31.68 -2.66 12.56
N THR A 39 32.90 -2.94 12.10
CA THR A 39 34.14 -2.80 12.88
C THR A 39 34.92 -1.52 12.57
N THR A 40 34.44 -0.70 11.63
CA THR A 40 35.19 0.46 11.10
C THR A 40 34.37 1.72 11.27
N ASN A 41 35.01 2.84 11.63
CA ASN A 41 34.33 4.13 11.67
C ASN A 41 34.06 4.66 10.25
N LEU A 42 33.17 5.65 10.14
CA LEU A 42 32.73 6.19 8.85
C LEU A 42 33.89 6.76 8.01
N ASN A 43 34.76 7.56 8.61
CA ASN A 43 35.85 8.24 7.88
C ASN A 43 36.91 7.25 7.37
N ASP A 44 37.23 6.23 8.18
CA ASP A 44 38.18 5.18 7.82
C ASP A 44 37.62 4.25 6.75
N ALA A 45 36.31 3.94 6.83
CA ALA A 45 35.62 3.17 5.82
C ALA A 45 35.63 3.89 4.46
N ILE A 46 35.28 5.18 4.45
CA ILE A 46 35.33 6.03 3.24
C ILE A 46 36.76 6.05 2.68
N SER A 47 37.76 6.31 3.53
CA SER A 47 39.16 6.36 3.11
C SER A 47 39.64 5.05 2.48
N THR A 48 39.26 3.92 3.08
CA THR A 48 39.59 2.57 2.56
C THR A 48 38.92 2.30 1.22
N VAL A 49 37.63 2.67 1.06
CA VAL A 49 36.92 2.53 -0.22
C VAL A 49 37.60 3.37 -1.31
N LEU A 50 37.93 4.63 -1.01
CA LEU A 50 38.55 5.55 -1.97
C LEU A 50 39.97 5.10 -2.37
N CYS A 51 40.75 4.56 -1.44
CA CYS A 51 42.10 4.05 -1.74
C CYS A 51 42.08 2.92 -2.79
N ASN A 52 41.03 2.10 -2.79
CA ASN A 52 40.85 0.99 -3.73
C ASN A 52 40.32 1.42 -5.11
N LEU A 53 39.94 2.70 -5.28
CA LEU A 53 39.50 3.25 -6.55
C LEU A 53 40.65 3.96 -7.30
N LYS A 54 40.55 4.00 -8.63
CA LYS A 54 41.47 4.78 -9.49
C LYS A 54 41.41 6.25 -9.10
N LYS A 55 42.57 6.93 -9.02
CA LYS A 55 42.69 8.35 -8.60
C LYS A 55 41.63 9.26 -9.24
N LYS A 56 41.45 9.16 -10.57
CA LYS A 56 40.46 9.95 -11.35
C LYS A 56 39.00 9.83 -10.91
N LYS A 57 38.63 8.78 -10.17
CA LYS A 57 37.25 8.52 -9.71
C LYS A 57 37.05 8.80 -8.22
N ARG A 58 38.12 9.11 -7.48
CA ARG A 58 38.07 9.23 -6.01
C ARG A 58 37.22 10.43 -5.60
N ASP A 59 37.42 11.59 -6.21
CA ASP A 59 36.69 12.81 -5.84
C ASP A 59 35.20 12.68 -6.13
N TYR A 60 34.83 12.14 -7.30
CA TYR A 60 33.45 11.84 -7.63
C TYR A 60 32.82 10.83 -6.67
N ALA A 61 33.49 9.70 -6.41
CA ALA A 61 32.99 8.68 -5.50
C ALA A 61 32.86 9.21 -4.06
N LYS A 62 33.80 10.05 -3.61
CA LYS A 62 33.77 10.71 -2.31
C LYS A 62 32.54 11.61 -2.20
N SER A 63 32.33 12.48 -3.18
CA SER A 63 31.15 13.36 -3.24
C SER A 63 29.84 12.58 -3.21
N VAL A 64 29.73 11.49 -3.97
CA VAL A 64 28.53 10.63 -3.97
C VAL A 64 28.31 9.97 -2.61
N ILE A 65 29.37 9.46 -1.97
CA ILE A 65 29.27 8.81 -0.65
C ILE A 65 28.92 9.84 0.43
N GLU A 66 29.57 11.00 0.45
CA GLU A 66 29.28 12.07 1.40
C GLU A 66 27.84 12.56 1.26
N HIS A 67 27.38 12.78 0.02
CA HIS A 67 25.99 13.15 -0.23
C HIS A 67 24.99 12.08 0.24
N ALA A 68 25.30 10.80 -0.01
CA ALA A 68 24.50 9.69 0.49
C ALA A 68 24.47 9.66 2.03
N VAL A 69 25.62 9.80 2.70
CA VAL A 69 25.72 9.83 4.17
C VAL A 69 24.96 11.04 4.75
N ASP A 70 25.11 12.21 4.15
CA ASP A 70 24.39 13.42 4.55
C ASP A 70 22.88 13.29 4.38
N SER A 71 22.43 12.50 3.40
CA SER A 71 21.00 12.21 3.26
C SER A 71 20.41 11.43 4.44
N TYR A 72 21.23 10.65 5.16
CA TYR A 72 20.85 9.92 6.38
C TYR A 72 21.00 10.74 7.66
N LYS A 73 21.59 11.95 7.61
CA LYS A 73 21.58 12.86 8.77
C LYS A 73 20.15 13.34 8.98
N VAL A 74 19.48 12.73 9.96
CA VAL A 74 18.12 13.09 10.33
C VAL A 74 18.18 14.43 11.06
N PRO A 75 17.55 15.50 10.54
CA PRO A 75 17.33 16.71 11.31
C PRO A 75 16.58 16.36 12.60
N LYS A 76 16.77 17.11 13.69
CA LYS A 76 15.99 16.89 14.91
C LYS A 76 14.50 16.98 14.58
N CYS A 77 13.83 15.84 14.47
CA CYS A 77 12.41 15.74 14.17
C CYS A 77 11.66 15.35 15.45
N ASN A 78 10.60 16.07 15.77
CA ASN A 78 9.78 15.75 16.92
C ASN A 78 8.57 14.92 16.48
N LEU A 79 8.63 13.60 16.71
CA LEU A 79 7.52 12.70 16.38
C LEU A 79 6.37 12.77 17.39
N THR A 80 6.53 13.46 18.53
CA THR A 80 5.46 13.55 19.54
C THR A 80 4.21 14.21 18.98
N PHE A 81 4.32 15.13 18.01
CA PHE A 81 3.14 15.75 17.41
C PHE A 81 2.24 14.76 16.67
N ILE A 82 2.80 13.68 16.12
CA ILE A 82 2.03 12.61 15.48
C ILE A 82 1.35 11.74 16.53
N LEU A 83 2.08 11.43 17.62
CA LEU A 83 1.58 10.58 18.70
C LEU A 83 0.52 11.26 19.57
N ASP A 84 0.65 12.58 19.78
CA ASP A 84 -0.26 13.41 20.58
C ASP A 84 -1.43 13.97 19.76
N ASP A 85 -1.58 13.56 18.48
CA ASP A 85 -2.57 14.09 17.52
C ASP A 85 -2.57 15.63 17.36
N ARG A 86 -1.40 16.25 17.54
CA ARG A 86 -1.20 17.70 17.39
C ARG A 86 -0.90 18.08 15.95
N LEU A 87 -1.84 17.76 15.05
CA LEU A 87 -1.70 17.92 13.60
C LEU A 87 -1.56 19.38 13.13
N ALA A 88 -2.07 20.34 13.92
CA ALA A 88 -1.91 21.77 13.65
C ALA A 88 -0.44 22.22 13.81
N ASP A 89 0.23 21.71 14.84
CA ASP A 89 1.65 21.96 15.10
C ASP A 89 2.53 21.25 14.06
N LEU A 90 2.12 20.06 13.62
CA LEU A 90 2.80 19.35 12.54
C LEU A 90 2.73 20.12 11.20
N LYS A 91 1.61 20.80 10.89
CA LYS A 91 1.47 21.63 9.68
C LYS A 91 2.46 22.81 9.65
N SER A 92 2.74 23.42 10.80
CA SER A 92 3.68 24.55 10.87
C SER A 92 5.13 24.07 10.78
N GLU A 93 5.48 22.93 11.37
CA GLU A 93 6.82 22.34 11.26
C GLU A 93 7.13 21.75 9.86
N LEU A 94 6.15 21.11 9.22
CA LEU A 94 6.34 20.49 7.90
C LEU A 94 6.61 21.49 6.77
N LYS A 95 6.17 22.75 6.94
CA LYS A 95 6.33 23.81 5.94
C LYS A 95 7.77 24.29 5.74
N LEU A 96 8.74 23.84 6.52
CA LEU A 96 10.14 24.23 6.31
C LEU A 96 11.09 23.12 5.83
N ASN A 97 10.75 21.83 5.90
CA ASN A 97 11.75 20.75 5.74
C ASN A 97 11.28 19.49 4.99
N SER A 98 10.12 19.48 4.34
CA SER A 98 9.67 18.27 3.64
C SER A 98 10.57 17.97 2.43
N LYS A 99 11.37 16.90 2.53
CA LYS A 99 12.12 16.32 1.41
C LYS A 99 11.25 15.40 0.53
N LEU A 100 9.94 15.31 0.81
CA LEU A 100 9.02 14.52 0.00
C LEU A 100 8.62 15.31 -1.24
N THR A 101 9.43 15.17 -2.28
CA THR A 101 9.24 15.82 -3.57
C THR A 101 8.97 14.79 -4.66
N ARG A 102 8.36 15.26 -5.75
CA ARG A 102 8.32 14.57 -7.03
C ARG A 102 9.71 14.57 -7.69
N PRO A 103 9.94 13.75 -8.73
CA PRO A 103 11.20 13.77 -9.50
C PRO A 103 11.55 15.14 -10.09
N CYS A 104 10.55 15.94 -10.48
CA CYS A 104 10.75 17.31 -10.97
C CYS A 104 11.10 18.33 -9.87
N GLY A 105 11.16 17.92 -8.60
CA GLY A 105 11.43 18.82 -7.47
C GLY A 105 10.20 19.50 -6.87
N GLU A 106 9.00 19.30 -7.44
CA GLU A 106 7.75 19.80 -6.85
C GLU A 106 7.50 19.16 -5.48
N VAL A 107 7.21 20.00 -4.48
CA VAL A 107 6.86 19.55 -3.12
C VAL A 107 5.42 19.06 -3.10
N LEU A 108 5.20 17.89 -2.49
CA LEU A 108 3.86 17.31 -2.36
C LEU A 108 2.95 18.16 -1.45
N PRO A 109 1.61 18.08 -1.61
CA PRO A 109 0.68 18.81 -0.76
C PRO A 109 0.87 18.48 0.73
N ALA A 110 0.84 19.49 1.60
CA ALA A 110 0.99 19.30 3.04
C ALA A 110 -0.06 18.34 3.63
N SER A 111 -1.30 18.39 3.12
CA SER A 111 -2.37 17.45 3.50
C SER A 111 -1.99 16.00 3.23
N PHE A 112 -1.40 15.73 2.06
CA PHE A 112 -0.94 14.39 1.70
C PHE A 112 0.21 13.94 2.61
N ILE A 113 1.22 14.79 2.78
CA ILE A 113 2.42 14.48 3.60
C ILE A 113 2.01 14.14 5.04
N ILE A 114 1.13 14.93 5.64
CA ILE A 114 0.67 14.69 7.02
C ILE A 114 0.00 13.33 7.14
N ARG A 115 -0.96 13.03 6.26
CA ARG A 115 -1.68 11.75 6.30
C ARG A 115 -0.76 10.56 5.99
N PHE A 116 0.23 10.76 5.13
CA PHE A 116 1.26 9.76 4.90
C PHE A 116 2.10 9.50 6.17
N LEU A 117 2.57 10.56 6.84
CA LEU A 117 3.39 10.44 8.06
C LEU A 117 2.60 9.86 9.25
N CYS A 118 1.29 10.09 9.31
CA CYS A 118 0.39 9.45 10.27
C CYS A 118 0.12 7.97 9.95
N GLY A 119 0.65 7.42 8.84
CA GLY A 119 0.39 6.05 8.42
C GLY A 119 -1.00 5.82 7.84
N CYS A 120 -1.74 6.88 7.51
CA CYS A 120 -3.08 6.77 6.90
C CYS A 120 -3.01 6.33 5.43
N TYR A 121 -1.85 6.48 4.77
CA TYR A 121 -1.65 6.09 3.38
C TYR A 121 -0.61 4.98 3.23
N PRO A 122 -0.83 4.04 2.29
CA PRO A 122 0.14 3.00 1.99
C PRO A 122 1.48 3.58 1.49
N SER A 123 2.58 2.93 1.88
CA SER A 123 3.93 3.32 1.46
C SER A 123 4.13 3.32 -0.05
N PHE A 124 3.40 2.46 -0.79
CA PHE A 124 3.54 2.36 -2.24
C PHE A 124 3.08 3.63 -2.97
N PHE A 125 2.27 4.49 -2.35
CA PHE A 125 1.89 5.77 -2.94
C PHE A 125 3.12 6.63 -3.20
N LEU A 126 4.04 6.74 -2.22
CA LEU A 126 5.31 7.44 -2.41
C LEU A 126 6.23 6.71 -3.39
N ASN A 127 6.26 5.38 -3.40
CA ASN A 127 7.08 4.65 -4.38
C ASN A 127 6.60 4.90 -5.81
N ALA A 128 5.28 4.96 -6.05
CA ALA A 128 4.71 5.34 -7.33
C ALA A 128 5.08 6.78 -7.70
N ILE A 129 4.90 7.74 -6.79
CA ILE A 129 5.17 9.17 -7.02
C ILE A 129 6.66 9.46 -7.26
N SER A 130 7.55 8.94 -6.41
CA SER A 130 8.96 9.34 -6.38
C SER A 130 9.86 8.41 -7.19
N LEU A 131 9.51 7.11 -7.27
CA LEU A 131 10.35 6.09 -7.92
C LEU A 131 9.73 5.53 -9.20
N HIS A 132 8.46 5.84 -9.50
CA HIS A 132 7.70 5.21 -10.58
C HIS A 132 7.78 3.68 -10.55
N ARG A 133 7.80 3.11 -9.34
CA ARG A 133 8.02 1.68 -9.11
C ARG A 133 7.17 1.18 -7.96
N THR A 134 6.48 0.05 -8.15
CA THR A 134 5.71 -0.60 -7.09
C THR A 134 5.95 -2.10 -7.10
N PHE A 135 6.20 -2.69 -5.93
CA PHE A 135 6.22 -4.14 -5.75
C PHE A 135 4.86 -4.56 -5.22
N LEU A 136 4.12 -5.37 -5.98
CA LEU A 136 2.86 -5.90 -5.52
C LEU A 136 3.14 -6.98 -4.45
N PRO A 137 2.51 -6.90 -3.26
CA PRO A 137 2.74 -7.85 -2.19
C PRO A 137 2.45 -9.29 -2.63
N SER A 138 3.28 -10.25 -2.24
CA SER A 138 3.00 -11.66 -2.52
C SER A 138 1.76 -12.11 -1.73
N GLN A 139 0.73 -12.55 -2.44
CA GLN A 139 -0.49 -13.12 -1.85
C GLN A 139 -0.32 -14.61 -1.59
N VAL A 140 -1.05 -15.14 -0.60
CA VAL A 140 -1.21 -16.59 -0.44
C VAL A 140 -2.28 -17.02 -1.44
N GLU A 141 -1.86 -17.42 -2.64
CA GLU A 141 -2.75 -17.66 -3.78
C GLU A 141 -2.30 -18.86 -4.64
N ASN A 142 -3.08 -19.20 -5.68
CA ASN A 142 -2.71 -20.25 -6.62
C ASN A 142 -1.62 -19.79 -7.60
N VAL A 143 -0.38 -20.24 -7.38
CA VAL A 143 0.80 -19.87 -8.18
C VAL A 143 0.73 -20.28 -9.66
N ASN A 144 -0.18 -21.17 -10.03
CA ASN A 144 -0.38 -21.63 -11.40
C ASN A 144 -1.30 -20.71 -12.22
N LEU A 145 -1.99 -19.77 -11.56
CA LEU A 145 -2.85 -18.77 -12.20
C LEU A 145 -2.13 -17.43 -12.27
N ASP A 146 -2.71 -16.45 -12.96
CA ASP A 146 -2.21 -15.07 -12.90
C ASP A 146 -2.27 -14.52 -11.47
N SER A 147 -1.51 -13.47 -11.21
CA SER A 147 -1.55 -12.78 -9.92
C SER A 147 -2.96 -12.28 -9.62
N SER A 148 -3.38 -12.38 -8.36
CA SER A 148 -4.67 -11.85 -7.93
C SER A 148 -4.82 -10.36 -8.21
N PHE A 149 -3.72 -9.60 -8.24
CA PHE A 149 -3.73 -8.18 -8.61
C PHE A 149 -4.14 -7.92 -10.06
N ALA A 150 -4.18 -8.92 -10.94
CA ALA A 150 -4.65 -8.75 -12.30
C ALA A 150 -6.07 -8.17 -12.35
N CYS A 151 -6.95 -8.54 -11.41
CA CYS A 151 -8.34 -8.08 -11.40
C CYS A 151 -8.51 -6.61 -11.02
N SER A 152 -7.56 -6.01 -10.31
CA SER A 152 -7.60 -4.60 -9.87
C SER A 152 -6.68 -3.67 -10.67
N LEU A 153 -6.13 -4.12 -11.81
CA LEU A 153 -5.23 -3.32 -12.65
C LEU A 153 -5.82 -1.95 -12.99
N TYR A 154 -7.07 -1.90 -13.46
CA TYR A 154 -7.71 -0.65 -13.83
C TYR A 154 -7.86 0.33 -12.65
N ILE A 155 -8.15 -0.17 -11.45
CA ILE A 155 -8.20 0.65 -10.23
C ILE A 155 -6.82 1.25 -9.95
N ARG A 156 -5.74 0.47 -10.10
CA ARG A 156 -4.37 0.97 -9.94
C ARG A 156 -4.00 2.00 -10.99
N GLN A 157 -4.39 1.82 -12.25
CA GLN A 157 -4.18 2.82 -13.30
C GLN A 157 -4.84 4.16 -12.97
N VAL A 158 -6.07 4.14 -12.46
CA VAL A 158 -6.79 5.33 -11.98
C VAL A 158 -6.07 5.95 -10.79
N LEU A 159 -5.66 5.13 -9.82
CA LEU A 159 -4.91 5.59 -8.65
C LEU A 159 -3.60 6.27 -9.04
N TYR A 160 -2.84 5.69 -9.96
CA TYR A 160 -1.62 6.30 -10.50
C TYR A 160 -1.89 7.64 -11.18
N GLY A 161 -3.00 7.77 -11.90
CA GLY A 161 -3.44 9.05 -12.43
C GLY A 161 -3.63 10.13 -11.38
N ILE A 162 -4.27 9.79 -10.24
CA ILE A 162 -4.47 10.71 -9.12
C ILE A 162 -3.13 11.08 -8.46
N LEU A 163 -2.24 10.09 -8.27
CA LEU A 163 -0.95 10.27 -7.59
C LEU A 163 0.04 11.09 -8.43
N LEU A 164 0.13 10.83 -9.73
CA LEU A 164 1.16 11.39 -10.61
C LEU A 164 0.77 12.76 -11.20
N ARG A 165 -0.52 13.09 -11.22
CA ARG A 165 -0.97 14.36 -11.79
C ARG A 165 -0.51 15.57 -10.98
N HIS A 166 -0.06 16.60 -11.71
CA HIS A 166 0.34 17.91 -11.19
C HIS A 166 -0.86 18.86 -11.01
N ASP A 167 -0.67 19.92 -10.20
CA ASP A 167 -1.69 20.96 -10.01
C ASP A 167 -1.76 21.93 -11.20
N VAL A 168 -0.59 22.36 -11.68
CA VAL A 168 -0.46 23.24 -12.84
C VAL A 168 0.41 22.54 -13.88
N PRO A 169 -0.03 22.45 -15.14
CA PRO A 169 0.84 22.04 -16.25
C PRO A 169 1.86 23.16 -16.47
N SER A 170 3.01 23.07 -15.80
CA SER A 170 4.17 23.89 -16.15
C SER A 170 5.07 23.09 -17.09
N SER A 171 5.74 23.79 -18.01
CA SER A 171 6.62 23.18 -19.02
C SER A 171 7.79 22.38 -18.44
N GLU A 172 8.14 22.58 -17.16
CA GLU A 172 9.12 21.78 -16.42
C GLU A 172 8.48 20.60 -15.65
N CYS A 173 7.19 20.70 -15.28
CA CYS A 173 6.45 19.67 -14.55
C CYS A 173 5.86 18.60 -15.47
N GLU A 174 5.65 18.90 -16.75
CA GLU A 174 5.39 17.90 -17.80
C GLU A 174 6.64 17.13 -18.23
N ASN A 175 7.67 17.08 -17.37
CA ASN A 175 8.81 16.21 -17.60
C ASN A 175 8.30 14.77 -17.74
N LYS A 176 8.68 14.09 -18.83
CA LYS A 176 8.19 12.75 -19.20
C LYS A 176 8.30 11.75 -18.05
N GLU A 177 9.25 11.94 -17.13
CA GLU A 177 9.44 11.08 -15.98
C GLU A 177 8.30 11.18 -14.95
N CYS A 178 7.79 12.36 -14.59
CA CYS A 178 6.76 12.52 -13.54
C CYS A 178 5.37 12.01 -13.92
N LEU A 179 5.06 12.00 -15.22
CA LEU A 179 3.82 11.47 -15.77
C LEU A 179 4.03 10.11 -16.44
N SER A 180 5.22 9.52 -16.29
CA SER A 180 5.52 8.22 -16.88
C SER A 180 4.72 7.08 -16.23
N CYS A 181 4.62 5.98 -16.97
CA CYS A 181 4.17 4.70 -16.46
C CYS A 181 4.82 4.32 -15.13
N VAL A 182 4.09 3.58 -14.30
CA VAL A 182 4.64 2.97 -13.09
C VAL A 182 5.13 1.56 -13.44
N GLU A 183 6.38 1.25 -13.11
CA GLU A 183 6.92 -0.12 -13.19
C GLU A 183 6.34 -0.96 -12.03
N GLU A 184 5.37 -1.82 -12.31
CA GLU A 184 4.86 -2.80 -11.37
C GLU A 184 5.70 -4.07 -11.41
N TYR A 185 6.07 -4.59 -10.23
CA TYR A 185 6.75 -5.87 -10.06
C TYR A 185 5.76 -6.86 -9.45
N ASP A 186 5.42 -7.89 -10.22
CA ASP A 186 4.40 -8.86 -9.85
C ASP A 186 4.75 -10.27 -10.32
N ARG A 187 4.07 -11.27 -9.78
CA ARG A 187 4.18 -12.66 -10.19
C ARG A 187 3.46 -12.88 -11.52
N ARG A 188 4.18 -13.37 -12.52
CA ARG A 188 3.62 -13.90 -13.77
C ARG A 188 4.28 -15.23 -14.11
N ASN A 189 3.47 -16.24 -14.46
CA ASN A 189 3.93 -17.59 -14.78
C ASN A 189 4.90 -18.17 -13.75
N GLY A 190 4.61 -17.97 -12.46
CA GLY A 190 5.44 -18.46 -11.34
C GLY A 190 6.76 -17.71 -11.11
N SER A 191 6.99 -16.58 -11.78
CA SER A 191 8.22 -15.79 -11.69
C SER A 191 7.93 -14.31 -11.42
N LEU A 192 8.84 -13.61 -10.74
CA LEU A 192 8.74 -12.16 -10.60
C LEU A 192 9.07 -11.50 -11.95
N GLN A 193 8.13 -10.72 -12.46
CA GLN A 193 8.29 -9.94 -13.70
C GLN A 193 8.00 -8.48 -13.43
N LYS A 194 8.45 -7.63 -14.34
CA LYS A 194 8.13 -6.20 -14.32
C LYS A 194 7.25 -5.85 -15.51
N GLU A 195 6.27 -4.99 -15.28
CA GLU A 195 5.36 -4.46 -16.29
C GLU A 195 5.26 -2.95 -16.17
N SER A 196 5.08 -2.28 -17.30
CA SER A 196 4.83 -0.85 -17.36
C SER A 196 3.32 -0.62 -17.34
N VAL A 197 2.83 0.09 -16.32
CA VAL A 197 1.41 0.38 -16.12
C VAL A 197 1.16 1.86 -16.35
N GLU A 198 0.37 2.17 -17.37
CA GLU A 198 0.05 3.54 -17.74
C GLU A 198 -1.02 4.14 -16.81
N PRO A 199 -0.80 5.34 -16.25
CA PRO A 199 -1.79 6.05 -15.48
C PRO A 199 -2.96 6.50 -16.35
N ILE A 200 -4.18 6.47 -15.78
CA ILE A 200 -5.38 7.04 -16.40
C ILE A 200 -5.65 8.39 -15.75
N PHE A 201 -5.68 9.48 -16.53
CA PHE A 201 -5.95 10.83 -16.02
C PHE A 201 -7.39 11.31 -16.27
N THR A 202 -8.08 10.65 -17.19
CA THR A 202 -9.46 10.97 -17.58
C THR A 202 -10.23 9.66 -17.72
N LEU A 203 -11.38 9.58 -17.06
CA LEU A 203 -12.25 8.42 -17.11
C LEU A 203 -12.98 8.33 -18.46
N ARG A 204 -13.63 7.20 -18.72
CA ARG A 204 -14.32 6.94 -20.00
C ARG A 204 -15.45 7.92 -20.28
N SER A 205 -16.07 8.50 -19.25
CA SER A 205 -17.09 9.55 -19.38
C SER A 205 -16.53 10.91 -19.81
N GLY A 206 -15.20 11.06 -19.90
CA GLY A 206 -14.53 12.36 -20.04
C GLY A 206 -14.30 13.07 -18.70
N THR A 207 -14.71 12.46 -17.58
CA THR A 207 -14.45 13.04 -16.24
C THR A 207 -12.95 13.04 -15.95
N VAL A 208 -12.43 14.23 -15.74
CA VAL A 208 -11.02 14.49 -15.43
C VAL A 208 -10.75 14.15 -13.96
N LEU A 209 -9.79 13.27 -13.69
CA LEU A 209 -9.51 12.80 -12.32
C LEU A 209 -8.87 13.88 -11.45
N PRO A 210 -9.20 13.92 -10.14
CA PRO A 210 -8.54 14.83 -9.20
C PRO A 210 -7.05 14.52 -9.08
N ASN A 211 -6.28 15.50 -8.64
CA ASN A 211 -4.90 15.31 -8.19
C ASN A 211 -4.82 15.42 -6.66
N LEU A 212 -3.62 15.22 -6.10
CA LEU A 212 -3.40 15.30 -4.65
C LEU A 212 -3.73 16.66 -4.00
N TYR A 213 -3.73 17.75 -4.77
CA TYR A 213 -4.03 19.10 -4.30
C TYR A 213 -5.55 19.30 -4.19
N THR A 214 -6.29 18.82 -5.18
CA THR A 214 -7.75 18.99 -5.29
C THR A 214 -8.56 17.95 -4.54
N LEU A 215 -7.96 16.82 -4.12
CA LEU A 215 -8.67 15.71 -3.45
C LEU A 215 -9.47 16.16 -2.22
N LYS A 216 -8.93 17.09 -1.43
CA LYS A 216 -9.57 17.61 -0.21
C LYS A 216 -10.78 18.52 -0.50
N ASP A 217 -10.87 19.04 -1.72
CA ASP A 217 -11.88 20.02 -2.13
C ASP A 217 -13.04 19.34 -2.87
N LEU A 218 -12.98 18.01 -3.05
CA LEU A 218 -14.06 17.24 -3.65
C LEU A 218 -15.25 17.16 -2.72
N SER A 219 -16.42 17.52 -3.25
CA SER A 219 -17.69 17.24 -2.57
C SER A 219 -17.98 15.74 -2.54
N LYS A 220 -18.77 15.30 -1.57
CA LYS A 220 -19.23 13.90 -1.45
C LYS A 220 -19.82 13.37 -2.77
N VAL A 221 -20.65 14.18 -3.43
CA VAL A 221 -21.29 13.85 -4.72
C VAL A 221 -20.26 13.64 -5.83
N GLN A 222 -19.22 14.47 -5.92
CA GLN A 222 -18.16 14.30 -6.91
C GLN A 222 -17.35 13.03 -6.66
N SER A 223 -16.99 12.77 -5.41
CA SER A 223 -16.27 11.57 -5.00
C SER A 223 -17.07 10.30 -5.30
N GLU A 224 -18.37 10.29 -4.98
CA GLU A 224 -19.28 9.17 -5.28
C GLU A 224 -19.41 8.92 -6.78
N LYS A 225 -19.50 9.99 -7.58
CA LYS A 225 -19.56 9.89 -9.04
C LYS A 225 -18.30 9.23 -9.61
N ILE A 226 -17.12 9.70 -9.18
CA ILE A 226 -15.83 9.15 -9.62
C ILE A 226 -15.72 7.68 -9.21
N LEU A 227 -15.98 7.36 -7.94
CA LEU A 227 -15.90 5.98 -7.43
C LEU A 227 -16.87 5.05 -8.15
N SER A 228 -18.11 5.50 -8.38
CA SER A 228 -19.12 4.71 -9.10
C SER A 228 -18.68 4.40 -10.53
N GLU A 229 -18.15 5.39 -11.24
CA GLU A 229 -17.65 5.18 -12.60
C GLU A 229 -16.44 4.23 -12.64
N VAL A 230 -15.49 4.41 -11.71
CA VAL A 230 -14.29 3.55 -11.62
C VAL A 230 -14.67 2.10 -11.33
N LEU A 231 -15.65 1.88 -10.45
CA LEU A 231 -16.16 0.54 -10.12
C LEU A 231 -17.13 -0.01 -11.19
N GLY A 232 -17.52 0.78 -12.19
CA GLY A 232 -18.49 0.37 -13.20
C GLY A 232 -19.91 0.18 -12.64
N ASN A 233 -20.26 0.99 -11.65
CA ASN A 233 -21.59 1.03 -11.05
C ASN A 233 -22.50 1.97 -11.83
N GLU A 234 -23.73 1.51 -12.06
CA GLU A 234 -24.78 2.35 -12.62
C GLU A 234 -25.28 3.31 -11.55
N VAL A 235 -25.71 4.51 -11.98
CA VAL A 235 -26.22 5.53 -11.05
C VAL A 235 -27.43 4.98 -10.32
N GLY A 236 -27.38 5.00 -8.98
CA GLY A 236 -28.49 4.58 -8.14
C GLY A 236 -28.65 3.06 -7.98
N ILE A 237 -27.72 2.22 -8.48
CA ILE A 237 -27.82 0.75 -8.35
C ILE A 237 -27.92 0.27 -6.90
N PHE A 238 -27.32 1.00 -5.96
CA PHE A 238 -27.36 0.70 -4.53
C PHE A 238 -28.20 1.70 -3.73
N SER A 239 -29.11 2.45 -4.36
CA SER A 239 -29.94 3.46 -3.67
C SER A 239 -30.83 2.87 -2.58
N SER A 240 -31.23 1.60 -2.73
CA SER A 240 -32.01 0.83 -1.75
C SER A 240 -31.16 0.24 -0.62
N VAL A 241 -29.83 0.34 -0.70
CA VAL A 241 -28.89 -0.22 0.25
C VAL A 241 -28.36 0.88 1.17
N PRO A 242 -28.18 0.63 2.48
CA PRO A 242 -27.54 1.58 3.39
C PRO A 242 -26.19 2.09 2.88
N SER A 243 -25.92 3.37 3.12
CA SER A 243 -24.79 4.10 2.51
C SER A 243 -23.42 3.47 2.81
N GLU A 244 -23.31 2.81 3.95
CA GLU A 244 -22.09 2.17 4.47
C GLU A 244 -21.72 0.92 3.67
N TRP A 245 -22.70 0.29 3.03
CA TRP A 245 -22.52 -0.94 2.26
C TRP A 245 -22.30 -0.68 0.78
N GLN A 246 -22.64 0.52 0.29
CA GLN A 246 -22.63 0.83 -1.14
C GLN A 246 -21.23 0.69 -1.75
N LEU A 247 -20.20 1.18 -1.06
CA LEU A 247 -18.82 1.04 -1.52
C LEU A 247 -18.37 -0.42 -1.54
N LEU A 248 -18.64 -1.16 -0.45
CA LEU A 248 -18.29 -2.58 -0.35
C LEU A 248 -18.95 -3.40 -1.45
N LEU A 249 -20.26 -3.22 -1.66
CA LEU A 249 -21.00 -3.91 -2.73
C LEU A 249 -20.52 -3.48 -4.12
N GLY A 250 -20.14 -2.22 -4.29
CA GLY A 250 -19.48 -1.73 -5.50
C GLY A 250 -18.16 -2.45 -5.78
N CYS A 251 -17.30 -2.61 -4.77
CA CYS A 251 -16.06 -3.37 -4.86
C CYS A 251 -16.32 -4.84 -5.18
N ILE A 252 -17.31 -5.46 -4.53
CA ILE A 252 -17.71 -6.86 -4.80
C ILE A 252 -18.19 -7.00 -6.25
N LYS A 253 -19.08 -6.11 -6.73
CA LYS A 253 -19.55 -6.12 -8.12
C LYS A 253 -18.39 -5.97 -9.11
N TYR A 254 -17.48 -5.03 -8.84
CA TYR A 254 -16.28 -4.84 -9.65
C TYR A 254 -15.43 -6.11 -9.68
N TRP A 255 -15.15 -6.71 -8.52
CA TRP A 255 -14.39 -7.94 -8.41
C TRP A 255 -15.04 -9.12 -9.15
N LEU A 256 -16.36 -9.31 -9.01
CA LEU A 256 -17.10 -10.35 -9.74
C LEU A 256 -16.96 -10.21 -11.26
N LYS A 257 -16.85 -8.98 -11.76
CA LYS A 257 -16.71 -8.70 -13.20
C LYS A 257 -15.29 -8.88 -13.72
N ASN A 258 -14.26 -8.62 -12.89
CA ASN A 258 -12.86 -8.55 -13.33
C ASN A 258 -11.99 -9.70 -12.81
N SER A 259 -12.50 -10.54 -11.92
CA SER A 259 -11.79 -11.72 -11.41
C SER A 259 -11.62 -12.78 -12.49
N ASN A 260 -10.45 -13.42 -12.49
CA ASN A 260 -10.15 -14.54 -13.35
C ASN A 260 -9.24 -15.54 -12.62
N PRO A 261 -9.70 -16.77 -12.34
CA PRO A 261 -11.05 -17.29 -12.56
C PRO A 261 -12.08 -16.58 -11.67
N GLY A 262 -13.32 -16.47 -12.18
CA GLY A 262 -14.42 -15.92 -11.39
C GLY A 262 -14.73 -16.77 -10.15
N PRO A 263 -15.16 -16.15 -9.04
CA PRO A 263 -15.54 -16.87 -7.83
C PRO A 263 -16.79 -17.71 -8.06
N LYS A 264 -16.90 -18.80 -7.30
CA LYS A 264 -18.10 -19.65 -7.33
C LYS A 264 -19.20 -19.09 -6.42
N GLU A 265 -20.41 -19.57 -6.64
CA GLU A 265 -21.61 -19.15 -5.91
C GLU A 265 -21.49 -19.37 -4.39
N GLU A 266 -20.86 -20.47 -3.96
CA GLU A 266 -20.66 -20.78 -2.55
C GLU A 266 -19.82 -19.71 -1.84
N PHE A 267 -18.87 -19.09 -2.55
CA PHE A 267 -18.08 -17.99 -2.02
C PHE A 267 -18.94 -16.74 -1.82
N ILE A 268 -19.86 -16.45 -2.74
CA ILE A 268 -20.76 -15.30 -2.63
C ILE A 268 -21.69 -15.48 -1.43
N TYR A 269 -22.23 -16.69 -1.23
CA TYR A 269 -23.01 -17.01 -0.03
C TYR A 269 -22.18 -16.84 1.25
N ALA A 270 -20.95 -17.35 1.28
CA ALA A 270 -20.07 -17.21 2.44
C ALA A 270 -19.73 -15.74 2.74
N LEU A 271 -19.51 -14.92 1.71
CA LEU A 271 -19.25 -13.49 1.84
C LEU A 271 -20.47 -12.77 2.39
N ALA A 272 -21.66 -13.03 1.86
CA ALA A 272 -22.91 -12.45 2.37
C ALA A 272 -23.18 -12.83 3.83
N ILE A 273 -23.00 -14.10 4.18
CA ILE A 273 -23.12 -14.57 5.58
C ILE A 273 -22.08 -13.88 6.47
N SER A 274 -20.85 -13.71 5.99
CA SER A 274 -19.79 -13.02 6.75
C SER A 274 -20.16 -11.56 6.99
N MET A 275 -20.64 -10.84 5.97
CA MET A 275 -21.07 -9.45 6.10
C MET A 275 -22.23 -9.32 7.10
N LEU A 276 -23.24 -10.20 7.01
CA LEU A 276 -24.33 -10.24 7.99
C LEU A 276 -23.81 -10.53 9.40
N TYR A 277 -22.95 -11.53 9.55
CA TYR A 277 -22.35 -11.90 10.83
C TYR A 277 -21.56 -10.75 11.46
N PHE A 278 -20.72 -10.08 10.69
CA PHE A 278 -19.98 -8.91 11.16
C PHE A 278 -20.92 -7.75 11.52
N SER A 279 -21.97 -7.51 10.74
CA SER A 279 -22.97 -6.49 11.08
C SER A 279 -23.68 -6.75 12.41
N PHE A 280 -23.92 -8.03 12.74
CA PHE A 280 -24.43 -8.42 14.04
C PHE A 280 -23.39 -8.18 15.13
N LEU A 281 -22.13 -8.57 14.93
CA LEU A 281 -21.05 -8.38 15.91
C LEU A 281 -20.82 -6.90 16.25
N THR A 282 -20.83 -6.00 15.26
CA THR A 282 -20.61 -4.57 15.47
C THR A 282 -21.65 -3.93 16.38
N LYS A 283 -22.90 -4.43 16.41
CA LYS A 283 -23.94 -3.93 17.34
C LYS A 283 -23.61 -4.22 18.82
N PHE A 284 -22.82 -5.25 19.12
CA PHE A 284 -22.45 -5.61 20.49
C PHE A 284 -21.34 -4.75 21.07
N SER A 285 -20.34 -4.39 20.27
CA SER A 285 -19.20 -3.59 20.76
C SER A 285 -19.64 -2.19 21.21
N CYS A 286 -20.74 -1.65 20.67
CA CYS A 286 -21.34 -0.39 21.14
C CYS A 286 -22.19 -0.52 22.41
N ASN A 287 -22.63 -1.74 22.78
CA ASN A 287 -23.38 -1.97 24.03
C ASN A 287 -22.45 -2.32 25.21
N ASP A 288 -21.32 -2.99 24.96
CA ASP A 288 -20.36 -3.36 26.02
C ASP A 288 -19.48 -2.17 26.48
N ASN A 289 -19.21 -1.19 25.60
CA ASN A 289 -18.35 -0.03 25.90
C ASN A 289 -19.07 1.16 26.56
N LYS A 290 -20.30 1.00 27.07
CA LYS A 290 -21.00 2.09 27.79
C LYS A 290 -20.51 2.31 29.22
N ASN A 291 -19.59 1.47 29.73
CA ASN A 291 -19.19 1.49 31.14
C ASN A 291 -17.74 1.89 31.43
N ASP A 292 -16.92 2.28 30.45
CA ASP A 292 -15.63 2.89 30.80
C ASP A 292 -15.05 3.70 29.63
N PHE A 293 -14.49 4.87 29.97
CA PHE A 293 -13.86 5.89 29.13
C PHE A 293 -14.74 6.98 28.50
N ASP A 294 -14.53 8.20 29.01
CA ASP A 294 -15.00 9.48 28.49
C ASP A 294 -14.78 9.61 26.98
N ALA A 295 -15.89 9.58 26.24
CA ALA A 295 -15.94 9.67 24.81
C ALA A 295 -15.64 11.11 24.34
N LYS A 296 -14.44 11.32 23.77
CA LYS A 296 -14.35 12.22 22.62
C LYS A 296 -14.97 11.48 21.44
N GLN A 297 -16.12 12.00 20.99
CA GLN A 297 -16.79 11.58 19.77
C GLN A 297 -15.87 11.75 18.56
N GLU A 298 -15.23 10.68 18.13
CA GLU A 298 -15.04 10.43 16.71
C GLU A 298 -16.26 9.64 16.22
N GLU A 299 -17.01 10.22 15.28
CA GLU A 299 -18.04 9.52 14.53
C GLU A 299 -17.41 8.33 13.81
N SER A 300 -17.43 7.16 14.43
CA SER A 300 -17.03 5.93 13.74
C SER A 300 -18.02 5.66 12.61
N ASP A 301 -17.51 5.37 11.41
CA ASP A 301 -18.29 4.93 10.23
C ASP A 301 -19.20 3.72 10.52
N PHE A 302 -19.00 3.02 11.65
CA PHE A 302 -19.80 1.90 12.11
C PHE A 302 -21.12 2.28 12.82
N SER A 303 -21.31 3.55 13.20
CA SER A 303 -22.53 4.01 13.89
C SER A 303 -23.80 3.81 13.05
N SER A 304 -23.68 3.88 11.73
CA SER A 304 -24.81 3.72 10.81
C SER A 304 -25.12 2.27 10.42
N ILE A 305 -24.16 1.31 10.49
CA ILE A 305 -24.47 -0.14 10.33
C ILE A 305 -25.48 -0.59 11.38
N SER A 306 -25.40 -0.01 12.58
CA SER A 306 -26.34 -0.26 13.67
C SER A 306 -27.79 0.06 13.28
N SER A 307 -28.02 1.05 12.39
CA SER A 307 -29.36 1.53 12.03
C SER A 307 -30.21 0.51 11.26
N THR A 308 -29.61 -0.32 10.40
CA THR A 308 -30.32 -1.35 9.63
C THR A 308 -30.65 -2.58 10.50
N VAL A 309 -29.88 -2.81 11.57
CA VAL A 309 -30.06 -3.90 12.54
C VAL A 309 -30.95 -3.48 13.73
N LYS A 310 -31.50 -2.26 13.73
CA LYS A 310 -32.41 -1.78 14.79
C LYS A 310 -33.76 -2.51 14.84
N LEU A 311 -34.15 -3.19 13.76
CA LEU A 311 -35.41 -3.94 13.68
C LEU A 311 -35.34 -5.36 14.25
N VAL A 312 -34.13 -5.86 14.55
CA VAL A 312 -33.92 -7.22 15.07
C VAL A 312 -33.72 -7.17 16.57
N SER A 313 -34.51 -7.95 17.31
CA SER A 313 -34.45 -8.03 18.77
C SER A 313 -33.12 -8.65 19.25
N ASP A 314 -32.65 -8.26 20.43
CA ASP A 314 -31.36 -8.76 20.93
C ASP A 314 -31.35 -10.30 21.12
N SER A 315 -32.51 -10.90 21.42
CA SER A 315 -32.69 -12.36 21.54
C SER A 315 -32.54 -13.11 20.20
N GLU A 316 -33.00 -12.51 19.09
CA GLU A 316 -32.83 -13.06 17.74
C GLU A 316 -31.35 -13.02 17.33
N ILE A 317 -30.65 -11.94 17.68
CA ILE A 317 -29.23 -11.77 17.37
C ILE A 317 -28.37 -12.79 18.14
N ASP A 318 -28.65 -13.01 19.43
CA ASP A 318 -27.97 -14.03 20.23
C ASP A 318 -28.22 -15.45 19.72
N THR A 319 -29.42 -15.70 19.19
CA THR A 319 -29.75 -16.97 18.55
C THR A 319 -29.00 -17.14 17.23
N ALA A 320 -28.96 -16.10 16.39
CA ALA A 320 -28.18 -16.09 15.16
C ALA A 320 -26.68 -16.34 15.44
N LYS A 321 -26.12 -15.69 16.46
CA LYS A 321 -24.73 -15.92 16.90
C LYS A 321 -24.46 -17.37 17.29
N ARG A 322 -25.30 -17.96 18.15
CA ARG A 322 -25.14 -19.36 18.57
C ARG A 322 -25.19 -20.31 17.39
N ASN A 323 -26.03 -20.02 16.41
CA ASN A 323 -26.15 -20.82 15.19
C ASN A 323 -24.94 -20.66 14.28
N ILE A 324 -24.48 -19.42 14.03
CA ILE A 324 -23.34 -19.14 13.13
C ILE A 324 -22.01 -19.59 13.74
N LYS A 325 -21.82 -19.46 15.06
CA LYS A 325 -20.57 -19.81 15.75
C LYS A 325 -20.14 -21.26 15.50
N LYS A 326 -21.09 -22.18 15.27
CA LYS A 326 -20.81 -23.59 14.95
C LYS A 326 -20.07 -23.77 13.62
N TYR A 327 -20.21 -22.81 12.71
CA TYR A 327 -19.60 -22.82 11.38
C TYR A 327 -18.29 -22.03 11.30
N LEU A 328 -17.95 -21.24 12.34
CA LEU A 328 -16.71 -20.45 12.42
C LEU A 328 -15.54 -21.27 12.99
N GLN A 329 -15.42 -22.53 12.56
CA GLN A 329 -14.35 -23.40 13.02
C GLN A 329 -13.07 -23.04 12.27
N LYS A 330 -11.94 -23.05 12.99
CA LYS A 330 -10.63 -22.89 12.36
C LYS A 330 -10.42 -24.08 11.42
N PRO A 331 -10.23 -23.86 10.11
CA PRO A 331 -10.03 -24.96 9.18
C PRO A 331 -8.78 -25.75 9.56
N VAL A 332 -8.91 -27.08 9.59
CA VAL A 332 -7.79 -28.00 9.84
C VAL A 332 -7.34 -28.55 8.50
N PHE A 333 -6.15 -28.14 8.06
CA PHE A 333 -5.56 -28.60 6.81
C PHE A 333 -4.69 -29.84 7.05
N ASN A 334 -4.99 -30.93 6.35
CA ASN A 334 -4.23 -32.17 6.39
C ASN A 334 -4.40 -32.91 5.04
N ASN A 335 -3.82 -34.10 4.90
CA ASN A 335 -3.91 -34.86 3.64
C ASN A 335 -5.36 -35.24 3.26
N GLY A 336 -6.26 -35.40 4.23
CA GLY A 336 -7.69 -35.65 4.00
C GLY A 336 -8.50 -34.38 3.73
N ASN A 337 -8.03 -33.23 4.19
CA ASN A 337 -8.64 -31.91 4.01
C ASN A 337 -7.60 -30.92 3.44
N PRO A 338 -7.26 -31.02 2.15
CA PRO A 338 -6.26 -30.16 1.55
C PRO A 338 -6.74 -28.71 1.44
N ILE A 339 -5.79 -27.78 1.32
CA ILE A 339 -6.10 -26.37 1.06
C ILE A 339 -6.80 -26.26 -0.29
N ILE A 340 -7.96 -25.61 -0.28
CA ILE A 340 -8.77 -25.41 -1.47
C ILE A 340 -8.26 -24.17 -2.21
N LEU A 341 -7.27 -24.36 -3.09
CA LEU A 341 -6.54 -23.27 -3.76
C LEU A 341 -7.43 -22.30 -4.55
N HIS A 342 -8.53 -22.76 -5.14
CA HIS A 342 -9.42 -21.86 -5.89
C HIS A 342 -10.16 -20.87 -4.97
N ILE A 343 -10.61 -21.31 -3.79
CA ILE A 343 -11.25 -20.43 -2.80
C ILE A 343 -10.23 -19.40 -2.28
N VAL A 344 -9.03 -19.87 -1.96
CA VAL A 344 -7.94 -19.02 -1.48
C VAL A 344 -7.58 -17.96 -2.51
N HIS A 345 -7.42 -18.33 -3.79
CA HIS A 345 -7.09 -17.39 -4.85
C HIS A 345 -8.21 -16.37 -5.09
N SER A 346 -9.49 -16.79 -5.08
CA SER A 346 -10.62 -15.87 -5.16
C SER A 346 -10.66 -14.88 -4.00
N PHE A 347 -10.33 -15.32 -2.78
CA PHE A 347 -10.21 -14.42 -1.63
C PHE A 347 -9.05 -13.43 -1.81
N SER A 348 -7.89 -13.87 -2.30
CA SER A 348 -6.78 -12.98 -2.63
C SER A 348 -7.18 -11.92 -3.65
N GLN A 349 -7.94 -12.27 -4.69
CA GLN A 349 -8.43 -11.31 -5.69
C GLN A 349 -9.37 -10.25 -5.10
N LEU A 350 -10.19 -10.61 -4.11
CA LEU A 350 -11.05 -9.65 -3.43
C LEU A 350 -10.26 -8.66 -2.54
N GLN A 351 -9.05 -9.04 -2.10
CA GLN A 351 -8.20 -8.22 -1.24
C GLN A 351 -7.27 -7.27 -2.00
N THR A 352 -7.12 -7.45 -3.31
CA THR A 352 -6.25 -6.65 -4.19
C THR A 352 -7.01 -5.55 -4.92
#